data_AF-A0A1F6LGG6-F1
#
_entry.id   AF-A0A1F6LGG6-F1
#
_cell.length_a   1.000
_cell.length_b   1.000
_cell.length_c   1.000
_cell.angle_alpha   90.00
_cell.angle_beta   90.00
_cell.angle_gamma   90.00
#
_symmetry.space_group_name_H-M   'P 1'
#
loop_
_entity.id
_entity.type
_entity.pdbx_description
1 polymer ?
#
loop_
_entity_poly.entity_id
_entity_poly.type
_entity_poly.pdbx_seq_one_letter_code
_entity_poly.pdbx_strand_id
1 'polypeptide(L)'
;MGLFAAIMLGATGASALAESKNEYYRVLLRKKPATVEDVVRACARYKGYEATSDMKEELTFLFNMGIKFRPDIEKMKDVPLTKGNAVHILLTAMGYKGGFMYRLFPNSQRFALREAIYMNMVPSESTVDEVMSGGDLLTLLAKVVEETDKQKKGAEGSK
;
A
#
# COMPACT_ATOMS: atom_id res chain seq x y z
N MET A 1 4.78 -49.22 -26.49
CA MET A 1 5.59 -48.03 -26.86
C MET A 1 4.63 -46.90 -27.20
N GLY A 2 4.79 -45.71 -26.61
CA GLY A 2 4.00 -44.53 -26.96
C GLY A 2 3.54 -43.70 -25.75
N LEU A 3 4.50 -43.00 -25.16
CA LEU A 3 4.36 -41.95 -24.15
C LEU A 3 3.58 -40.76 -24.74
N PHE A 4 2.54 -40.26 -24.07
CA PHE A 4 2.08 -38.89 -24.26
C PHE A 4 2.08 -38.17 -22.92
N ALA A 5 3.15 -37.41 -22.74
CA ALA A 5 3.29 -36.39 -21.71
C ALA A 5 2.29 -35.25 -21.97
N ALA A 6 1.56 -34.84 -20.94
CA ALA A 6 1.14 -33.47 -20.75
C ALA A 6 0.58 -33.32 -19.34
N ILE A 7 1.21 -32.45 -18.56
CA ILE A 7 0.72 -31.58 -17.47
C ILE A 7 1.92 -31.37 -16.54
N MET A 8 2.82 -30.49 -16.95
CA MET A 8 3.85 -29.87 -16.11
C MET A 8 3.92 -28.39 -16.49
N LEU A 9 2.79 -27.69 -16.37
CA LEU A 9 2.69 -26.24 -16.64
C LEU A 9 2.09 -25.46 -15.46
N GLY A 10 2.14 -26.02 -14.24
CA GLY A 10 1.56 -25.38 -13.05
C GLY A 10 2.58 -24.84 -12.03
N ALA A 11 3.81 -25.34 -12.03
CA ALA A 11 4.77 -25.07 -10.95
C ALA A 11 5.75 -23.92 -11.23
N THR A 12 5.99 -23.57 -12.49
CA THR A 12 6.95 -22.50 -12.86
C THR A 12 6.42 -21.10 -12.67
N GLY A 13 5.12 -20.88 -12.90
CA GLY A 13 4.49 -19.55 -12.74
C GLY A 13 4.45 -19.08 -11.28
N ALA A 14 3.91 -19.90 -10.38
CA ALA A 14 3.78 -19.54 -8.97
C ALA A 14 5.14 -19.27 -8.27
N SER A 15 6.18 -20.02 -8.64
CA SER A 15 7.53 -19.81 -8.10
C SER A 15 8.14 -18.48 -8.57
N ALA A 16 8.03 -18.15 -9.86
CA ALA A 16 8.53 -16.89 -10.40
C ALA A 16 7.76 -15.67 -9.84
N LEU A 17 6.44 -15.81 -9.66
CA LEU A 17 5.59 -14.80 -9.03
C LEU A 17 5.98 -14.55 -7.56
N ALA A 18 6.15 -15.61 -6.77
CA ALA A 18 6.58 -15.49 -5.37
C ALA A 18 7.99 -14.90 -5.23
N GLU A 19 8.90 -15.27 -6.14
CA GLU A 19 10.26 -14.74 -6.19
C GLU A 19 10.26 -13.24 -6.54
N SER A 20 9.47 -12.82 -7.53
CA SER A 20 9.30 -11.41 -7.92
C SER A 20 8.71 -10.55 -6.80
N LYS A 21 7.76 -11.09 -6.03
CA LYS A 21 7.16 -10.43 -4.87
C LYS A 21 8.20 -10.21 -3.77
N ASN A 22 8.98 -11.25 -3.46
CA ASN A 22 10.07 -11.15 -2.50
C ASN A 22 11.20 -10.23 -2.98
N GLU A 23 11.47 -10.17 -4.28
CA GLU A 23 12.45 -9.25 -4.86
C GLU A 23 12.00 -7.79 -4.71
N TYR A 24 10.75 -7.48 -5.04
CA TYR A 24 10.19 -6.14 -4.87
C TYR A 24 10.37 -5.62 -3.44
N TYR A 25 9.95 -6.38 -2.43
CA TYR A 25 10.07 -5.96 -1.04
C TYR A 25 11.53 -5.81 -0.59
N ARG A 26 12.43 -6.70 -1.06
CA ARG A 26 13.87 -6.60 -0.79
C ARG A 26 14.49 -5.33 -1.40
N VAL A 27 14.11 -4.99 -2.63
CA VAL A 27 14.57 -3.76 -3.30
C VAL A 27 14.02 -2.53 -2.58
N LEU A 28 12.72 -2.54 -2.26
CA LEU A 28 12.08 -1.42 -1.59
C LEU A 28 12.70 -1.13 -0.22
N LEU A 29 13.01 -2.16 0.59
CA LEU A 29 13.65 -2.00 1.90
C LEU A 29 14.96 -1.20 1.84
N ARG A 30 15.68 -1.26 0.72
CA ARG A 30 16.97 -0.57 0.53
C ARG A 30 16.81 0.82 -0.10
N LYS A 31 15.63 1.16 -0.60
CA LYS A 31 15.37 2.38 -1.36
C LYS A 31 15.25 3.60 -0.45
N LYS A 32 16.05 4.62 -0.72
CA LYS A 32 16.08 5.91 -0.01
C LYS A 32 16.31 7.04 -1.03
N PRO A 33 15.31 7.86 -1.37
CA PRO A 33 13.93 7.87 -0.85
C PRO A 33 12.99 6.87 -1.57
N ALA A 34 11.92 6.46 -0.91
CA ALA A 34 10.77 5.85 -1.59
C ALA A 34 10.04 6.91 -2.45
N THR A 35 9.22 6.44 -3.38
CA THR A 35 8.51 7.25 -4.38
C THR A 35 7.01 7.02 -4.32
N VAL A 36 6.23 7.88 -4.97
CA VAL A 36 4.77 7.72 -5.09
C VAL A 36 4.40 6.41 -5.79
N GLU A 37 5.18 5.99 -6.78
CA GLU A 37 5.01 4.68 -7.41
C GLU A 37 5.12 3.54 -6.39
N ASP A 38 6.08 3.59 -5.47
CA ASP A 38 6.29 2.51 -4.48
C ASP A 38 5.08 2.34 -3.55
N VAL A 39 4.43 3.43 -3.11
CA VAL A 39 3.23 3.31 -2.26
C VAL A 39 2.03 2.80 -3.04
N VAL A 40 1.85 3.21 -4.30
CA VAL A 40 0.80 2.68 -5.18
C VAL A 40 1.01 1.19 -5.41
N ARG A 41 2.23 0.78 -5.75
CA ARG A 41 2.60 -0.63 -5.92
C ARG A 41 2.41 -1.42 -4.63
N ALA A 42 2.83 -0.88 -3.49
CA ALA A 42 2.63 -1.54 -2.19
C ALA A 42 1.13 -1.76 -1.91
N CYS A 43 0.26 -0.78 -2.19
CA CYS A 43 -1.18 -0.94 -2.13
C CYS A 43 -1.68 -2.04 -3.07
N ALA A 44 -1.28 -2.01 -4.34
CA ALA A 44 -1.70 -2.99 -5.34
C ALA A 44 -1.31 -4.42 -4.95
N ARG A 45 -0.03 -4.63 -4.57
CA ARG A 45 0.48 -5.93 -4.12
C ARG A 45 -0.25 -6.43 -2.86
N TYR A 46 -0.49 -5.55 -1.89
CA TYR A 46 -1.25 -5.91 -0.69
C TYR A 46 -2.68 -6.34 -1.02
N LYS A 47 -3.30 -5.69 -2.02
CA LYS A 47 -4.65 -6.02 -2.50
C LYS A 47 -4.69 -7.23 -3.45
N GLY A 48 -3.55 -7.88 -3.70
CA GLY A 48 -3.47 -9.12 -4.49
C GLY A 48 -3.14 -8.93 -5.98
N TYR A 49 -2.71 -7.75 -6.41
CA TYR A 49 -2.25 -7.56 -7.78
C TYR A 49 -0.85 -8.16 -7.97
N GLU A 50 -0.70 -9.11 -8.90
CA GLU A 50 0.56 -9.83 -9.12
C GLU A 50 1.02 -9.86 -10.59
N ALA A 51 0.38 -9.10 -11.49
CA ALA A 51 0.62 -9.23 -12.94
C ALA A 51 1.90 -8.53 -13.43
N THR A 52 1.91 -7.20 -13.52
CA THR A 52 3.06 -6.43 -14.01
C THR A 52 3.56 -5.48 -12.93
N SER A 53 4.67 -4.77 -13.17
CA SER A 53 5.11 -3.64 -12.35
C SER A 53 4.82 -2.31 -13.05
N ASP A 54 3.76 -2.24 -13.85
CA ASP A 54 3.32 -1.01 -14.49
C ASP A 54 2.34 -0.25 -13.59
N MET A 55 2.71 0.99 -13.21
CA MET A 55 1.90 1.80 -12.29
C MET A 55 0.49 2.08 -12.82
N LYS A 56 0.30 2.17 -14.13
CA LYS A 56 -1.00 2.48 -14.73
C LYS A 56 -1.94 1.28 -14.63
N GLU A 57 -1.43 0.07 -14.84
CA GLU A 57 -2.17 -1.17 -14.59
C GLU A 57 -2.50 -1.35 -13.10
N GLU A 58 -1.55 -1.07 -12.21
CA GLU A 58 -1.75 -1.08 -10.75
C GLU A 58 -2.85 -0.11 -10.31
N LEU A 59 -2.83 1.13 -10.83
CA LEU A 59 -3.86 2.14 -10.58
C LEU A 59 -5.23 1.69 -11.11
N THR A 60 -5.28 1.08 -12.28
CA THR A 60 -6.52 0.55 -12.88
C THR A 60 -7.11 -0.57 -12.02
N PHE A 61 -6.26 -1.49 -11.55
CA PHE A 61 -6.66 -2.54 -10.62
C PHE A 61 -7.25 -1.96 -9.33
N LEU A 62 -6.55 -1.01 -8.71
CA LEU A 62 -7.02 -0.36 -7.48
C LEU A 62 -8.32 0.42 -7.68
N PHE A 63 -8.46 1.11 -8.83
CA PHE A 63 -9.68 1.81 -9.20
C PHE A 63 -10.89 0.87 -9.32
N ASN A 64 -10.70 -0.30 -9.93
CA ASN A 64 -11.75 -1.33 -10.05
C ASN A 64 -12.19 -1.89 -8.68
N MET A 65 -11.34 -1.79 -7.65
CA MET A 65 -11.69 -2.10 -6.26
C MET A 65 -12.37 -0.95 -5.52
N GLY A 66 -12.61 0.18 -6.20
CA GLY A 66 -13.19 1.39 -5.60
C GLY A 66 -12.18 2.31 -4.91
N ILE A 67 -10.88 2.04 -5.01
CA ILE A 67 -9.83 2.88 -4.43
C ILE A 67 -9.45 3.96 -5.44
N LYS A 68 -9.76 5.21 -5.13
CA LYS A 68 -9.51 6.35 -6.03
C LYS A 68 -8.32 7.16 -5.53
N PHE A 69 -7.41 7.45 -6.46
CA PHE A 69 -6.27 8.34 -6.25
C PHE A 69 -6.54 9.70 -6.89
N ARG A 70 -5.71 10.70 -6.55
CA ARG A 70 -5.72 12.01 -7.22
C ARG A 70 -5.46 11.86 -8.72
N PRO A 71 -6.07 12.68 -9.59
CA PRO A 71 -5.99 12.53 -11.05
C PRO A 71 -4.56 12.59 -11.63
N ASP A 72 -3.65 13.27 -10.95
CA ASP A 72 -2.26 13.47 -11.36
C ASP A 72 -1.27 12.54 -10.65
N ILE A 73 -1.75 11.52 -9.91
CA ILE A 73 -0.88 10.58 -9.19
C ILE A 73 0.13 9.89 -10.10
N GLU A 74 -0.26 9.55 -11.33
CA GLU A 74 0.61 8.91 -12.32
C GLU A 74 1.76 9.83 -12.75
N LYS A 75 1.49 11.14 -12.86
CA LYS A 75 2.53 12.15 -13.16
C LYS A 75 3.52 12.33 -12.01
N MET A 76 3.14 11.90 -10.81
CA MET A 76 3.97 12.00 -9.61
C MET A 76 4.79 10.73 -9.34
N LYS A 77 4.80 9.74 -10.23
CA LYS A 77 5.42 8.42 -9.99
C LYS A 77 6.81 8.49 -9.37
N ASP A 78 7.68 9.38 -9.85
CA ASP A 78 9.08 9.51 -9.43
C ASP A 78 9.29 10.51 -8.28
N VAL A 79 8.21 11.16 -7.82
CA VAL A 79 8.27 12.15 -6.74
C VAL A 79 8.60 11.43 -5.42
N PRO A 80 9.55 11.95 -4.61
CA PRO A 80 9.82 11.41 -3.29
C PRO A 80 8.56 11.33 -2.43
N LEU A 81 8.38 10.19 -1.78
CA LEU A 81 7.21 9.92 -0.96
C LEU A 81 7.36 10.63 0.39
N THR A 82 6.51 11.61 0.65
CA THR A 82 6.42 12.24 1.96
C THR A 82 5.52 11.45 2.91
N LYS A 83 5.75 11.58 4.21
CA LYS A 83 5.02 10.86 5.26
C LYS A 83 3.54 11.22 5.28
N GLY A 84 3.20 12.50 5.10
CA GLY A 84 1.81 12.93 4.97
C GLY A 84 1.09 12.29 3.78
N ASN A 85 1.76 12.21 2.63
CA ASN A 85 1.20 11.60 1.42
C ASN A 85 1.07 10.08 1.58
N ALA A 86 2.08 9.41 2.14
CA ALA A 86 2.06 7.97 2.38
C ALA A 86 0.93 7.56 3.32
N VAL A 87 0.80 8.25 4.46
CA VAL A 87 -0.27 8.00 5.43
C VAL A 87 -1.63 8.21 4.78
N HIS A 88 -1.83 9.34 4.08
CA HIS A 88 -3.10 9.64 3.43
C HIS A 88 -3.51 8.56 2.42
N ILE A 89 -2.58 8.16 1.55
CA ILE A 89 -2.80 7.11 0.57
C ILE A 89 -3.13 5.77 1.24
N LEU A 90 -2.31 5.33 2.21
CA LEU A 90 -2.46 4.01 2.83
C LEU A 90 -3.75 3.89 3.64
N LEU A 91 -4.08 4.89 4.47
CA LEU A 91 -5.34 4.88 5.23
C LEU A 91 -6.55 4.80 4.28
N THR A 92 -6.53 5.58 3.20
CA THR A 92 -7.60 5.58 2.18
C THR A 92 -7.69 4.23 1.46
N ALA A 93 -6.57 3.72 0.95
CA ALA A 93 -6.52 2.49 0.17
C ALA A 93 -6.87 1.23 1.01
N MET A 94 -6.54 1.24 2.31
CA MET A 94 -6.89 0.14 3.20
C MET A 94 -8.33 0.23 3.70
N GLY A 95 -8.99 1.37 3.57
CA GLY A 95 -10.36 1.58 4.04
C GLY A 95 -10.43 1.84 5.54
N TYR A 96 -9.38 2.47 6.09
CA TYR A 96 -9.36 2.90 7.48
C TYR A 96 -10.42 3.98 7.72
N LYS A 97 -11.29 3.78 8.72
CA LYS A 97 -12.42 4.70 8.97
C LYS A 97 -12.03 5.91 9.81
N GLY A 98 -11.05 5.73 10.70
CA GLY A 98 -10.52 6.75 11.60
C GLY A 98 -11.50 7.41 12.55
N GLY A 99 -10.95 8.32 13.36
CA GLY A 99 -11.64 9.16 14.31
C GLY A 99 -12.48 10.26 13.65
N PHE A 100 -13.14 11.06 14.48
CA PHE A 100 -14.04 12.13 14.02
C PHE A 100 -13.35 13.15 13.11
N MET A 101 -12.16 13.61 13.50
CA MET A 101 -11.43 14.64 12.74
C MET A 101 -10.96 14.13 11.37
N TYR A 102 -10.50 12.89 11.27
CA TYR A 102 -10.15 12.28 9.99
C TYR A 102 -11.36 12.19 9.05
N ARG A 103 -12.53 11.80 9.57
CA ARG A 103 -13.77 11.73 8.79
C ARG A 103 -14.28 13.08 8.32
N LEU A 104 -14.08 14.14 9.10
CA LEU A 104 -14.46 15.50 8.72
C LEU A 104 -13.52 16.09 7.65
N PHE A 105 -12.26 15.67 7.63
CA PHE A 105 -11.24 16.16 6.70
C PHE A 105 -10.53 15.02 5.93
N PRO A 106 -11.27 14.23 5.12
CA PRO A 106 -10.76 13.00 4.51
C PRO A 106 -9.65 13.24 3.46
N ASN A 107 -9.54 14.45 2.93
CA ASN A 107 -8.55 14.81 1.91
C ASN A 107 -7.34 15.57 2.49
N SER A 108 -7.21 15.67 3.81
CA SER A 108 -6.14 16.43 4.46
C SER A 108 -5.01 15.53 4.94
N GLN A 109 -3.84 15.65 4.32
CA GLN A 109 -2.63 14.97 4.77
C GLN A 109 -2.27 15.31 6.22
N ARG A 110 -2.53 16.55 6.65
CA ARG A 110 -2.29 17.00 8.03
C ARG A 110 -3.15 16.22 9.03
N PHE A 111 -4.45 16.05 8.74
CA PHE A 111 -5.34 15.30 9.63
C PHE A 111 -5.09 13.80 9.54
N ALA A 112 -4.75 13.27 8.36
CA ALA A 112 -4.33 11.88 8.20
C ALA A 112 -3.06 11.58 9.03
N LEU A 113 -2.04 12.46 8.98
CA LEU A 113 -0.82 12.30 9.77
C LEU A 113 -1.09 12.38 11.28
N ARG A 114 -1.92 13.33 11.73
CA ARG A 114 -2.32 13.44 13.14
C ARG A 114 -3.02 12.18 13.64
N GLU A 115 -3.91 11.62 12.82
CA GLU A 115 -4.58 10.35 13.12
C GLU A 115 -3.56 9.22 13.25
N ALA A 116 -2.62 9.11 12.31
CA ALA A 116 -1.58 8.09 12.35
C ALA A 116 -0.64 8.25 13.56
N ILE A 117 -0.34 9.49 13.99
CA ILE A 117 0.42 9.76 15.22
C ILE A 117 -0.38 9.29 16.44
N TYR A 118 -1.66 9.67 16.53
CA TYR A 118 -2.53 9.28 17.63
C TYR A 118 -2.63 7.75 17.78
N MET A 119 -2.66 7.03 16.65
CA MET A 119 -2.70 5.57 16.60
C MET A 119 -1.31 4.91 16.70
N ASN A 120 -0.24 5.66 16.98
CA ASN A 120 1.14 5.16 17.05
C ASN A 120 1.64 4.44 15.79
N MET A 121 1.06 4.77 14.63
CA MET A 121 1.49 4.26 13.33
C MET A 121 2.81 4.90 12.89
N VAL A 122 3.00 6.18 13.22
CA VAL A 122 4.23 6.94 12.96
C VAL A 122 4.72 7.64 14.24
N PRO A 123 6.01 8.04 14.32
CA PRO A 123 6.54 8.81 15.45
C PRO A 123 5.81 10.14 15.68
N SER A 124 5.75 10.64 16.92
CA SER A 124 4.95 11.82 17.29
C SER A 124 5.53 13.14 16.76
N GLU A 125 6.83 13.18 16.52
CA GLU A 125 7.59 14.28 15.92
C GLU A 125 7.48 14.34 14.39
N SER A 126 6.78 13.38 13.78
CA SER A 126 6.61 13.28 12.33
C SER A 126 5.98 14.53 11.72
N THR A 127 6.51 14.97 10.57
CA THR A 127 5.93 16.09 9.80
C THR A 127 5.39 15.64 8.43
N VAL A 128 4.51 16.45 7.84
CA VAL A 128 3.85 16.12 6.56
C VAL A 128 4.84 15.98 5.41
N ASP A 129 5.87 16.84 5.40
CA ASP A 129 6.83 16.96 4.31
C ASP A 129 8.06 16.06 4.48
N GLU A 130 8.16 15.34 5.60
CA GLU A 130 9.25 14.42 5.88
C GLU A 130 9.26 13.27 4.86
N VAL A 131 10.38 13.07 4.17
CA VAL A 131 10.53 12.04 3.15
C VAL A 131 10.76 10.67 3.78
N MET A 132 10.10 9.64 3.25
CA MET A 132 10.18 8.27 3.74
C MET A 132 11.18 7.42 2.96
N SER A 133 11.86 6.51 3.67
CA SER A 133 12.51 5.37 3.04
C SER A 133 11.49 4.27 2.70
N GLY A 134 11.88 3.31 1.86
CA GLY A 134 11.02 2.17 1.59
C GLY A 134 10.83 1.26 2.81
N GLY A 135 11.79 1.21 3.73
CA GLY A 135 11.61 0.55 5.03
C GLY A 135 10.55 1.21 5.90
N ASP A 136 10.52 2.54 5.93
CA ASP A 136 9.49 3.29 6.66
C ASP A 136 8.11 3.04 6.05
N LEU A 137 8.03 3.02 4.71
CA LEU A 137 6.78 2.74 3.99
C LEU A 137 6.23 1.35 4.33
N LEU A 138 7.08 0.31 4.33
CA LEU A 138 6.64 -1.04 4.67
C LEU A 138 6.22 -1.19 6.13
N THR A 139 6.94 -0.52 7.04
CA THR A 139 6.56 -0.48 8.45
C THR A 139 5.19 0.20 8.63
N LEU A 140 4.96 1.31 7.94
CA LEU A 140 3.69 2.01 7.98
C LEU A 140 2.55 1.17 7.40
N LEU A 141 2.75 0.53 6.24
CA LEU A 141 1.78 -0.37 5.64
C LEU A 141 1.35 -1.47 6.63
N ALA A 142 2.31 -2.12 7.28
CA ALA A 142 2.01 -3.19 8.25
C ALA A 142 1.11 -2.69 9.39
N LYS A 143 1.43 -1.53 9.97
CA LYS A 143 0.63 -0.93 11.05
C LYS A 143 -0.76 -0.49 10.60
N VAL A 144 -0.88 0.11 9.42
CA VAL A 144 -2.19 0.52 8.86
C VAL A 144 -3.07 -0.70 8.62
N VAL A 145 -2.51 -1.77 8.06
CA VAL A 145 -3.21 -3.03 7.84
C VAL A 145 -3.70 -3.63 9.16
N GLU A 146 -2.81 -3.76 10.13
CA GLU A 146 -3.13 -4.31 11.44
C GLU A 146 -4.30 -3.56 12.09
N GLU A 147 -4.26 -2.23 12.08
CA GLU A 147 -5.29 -1.41 12.70
C GLU A 147 -6.62 -1.44 11.92
N THR A 148 -6.55 -1.46 10.60
CA THR A 148 -7.75 -1.58 9.76
C THR A 148 -8.45 -2.92 10.01
N ASP A 149 -7.70 -3.99 10.18
CA ASP A 149 -8.26 -5.31 10.45
C ASP A 149 -8.82 -5.43 11.87
N LYS A 150 -8.22 -4.75 12.86
CA LYS A 150 -8.84 -4.59 14.20
C LYS A 150 -10.20 -3.91 14.11
N GLN A 151 -10.34 -2.84 13.32
CA GLN A 151 -11.61 -2.13 13.14
C GLN A 151 -12.69 -3.02 12.48
N LYS A 152 -12.32 -3.85 11.50
CA LYS A 152 -13.25 -4.79 10.88
C LYS A 152 -13.76 -5.83 11.89
N LYS A 153 -12.85 -6.47 12.63
CA LYS A 153 -13.19 -7.51 13.63
C LYS A 153 -14.02 -6.96 14.79
N GLY A 154 -13.69 -5.76 15.29
CA GLY A 154 -14.46 -5.10 16.35
C GLY A 154 -15.89 -4.76 15.93
N ALA A 155 -16.10 -4.43 14.64
CA ALA A 155 -17.43 -4.18 14.08
C ALA A 155 -18.27 -5.46 13.88
N GLU A 156 -17.63 -6.62 13.75
CA GLU A 156 -18.30 -7.93 13.60
C GLU A 156 -18.69 -8.54 14.95
N GLY A 157 -17.90 -8.31 16.02
CA GLY A 157 -18.20 -8.80 17.37
C GLY A 157 -19.23 -7.98 18.18
N SER A 158 -19.80 -6.92 17.59
CA SER A 158 -20.83 -6.06 18.21
C SER A 158 -22.22 -6.23 17.58
N LYS A 159 -22.44 -7.30 16.80
CA LYS A 159 -23.74 -7.69 16.24
C LYS A 159 -24.27 -8.93 16.95
#